data_AF-A0AA41S7S0-F1
#
_entry.id   AF-A0AA41S7S0-F1
#
_cell.length_a   1.000
_cell.length_b   1.000
_cell.length_c   1.000
_cell.angle_alpha   90.00
_cell.angle_beta   90.00
_cell.angle_gamma   90.00
#
_symmetry.space_group_name_H-M   'P 1'
#
loop_
_entity.id
_entity.type
_entity.pdbx_description
1 polymer ?
#
loop_
_entity_poly.entity_id
_entity_poly.type
_entity_poly.pdbx_seq_one_letter_code
_entity_poly.pdbx_strand_id
1 'polypeptide(L)'
;MEVEDYSLKREKKKKRKRKSIDVKIEMIKENPDKIAPLVGYFPTGYDPHEKVQGDDVKVYRRGARLELVVKPKKSKVSFVGTNYSGEAATPITCQYALGVLDKETQTLKIVKIESNKIFRLEPKFAGKDETSEESKIEPLTTEDTYAKMRDLTDAFGTKKAKRKTPNPKLNVKASAKPKV
;
A
#
# COMPACT_ATOMS: atom_id res chain seq x y z
N MET A 1 -50.93 -20.17 -43.19
CA MET A 1 -50.30 -20.03 -41.86
C MET A 1 -49.77 -21.41 -41.51
N GLU A 2 -48.51 -21.68 -41.86
CA GLU A 2 -47.81 -22.89 -41.43
C GLU A 2 -46.87 -22.47 -40.29
N VAL A 3 -46.97 -23.18 -39.17
CA VAL A 3 -46.18 -22.95 -37.97
C VAL A 3 -45.04 -23.96 -38.01
N GLU A 4 -43.82 -23.51 -38.31
CA GLU A 4 -42.63 -24.35 -38.23
C GLU A 4 -42.16 -24.48 -36.78
N ASP A 5 -42.25 -25.69 -36.22
CA ASP A 5 -41.73 -26.05 -34.91
C ASP A 5 -40.19 -26.15 -34.93
N TYR A 6 -39.50 -25.08 -34.54
CA TYR A 6 -38.06 -25.08 -34.35
C TYR A 6 -37.66 -25.80 -33.04
N SER A 7 -37.50 -27.12 -33.11
CA SER A 7 -36.93 -27.92 -32.02
C SER A 7 -35.41 -27.73 -31.93
N LEU A 8 -34.97 -26.86 -31.01
CA LEU A 8 -33.55 -26.71 -30.65
C LEU A 8 -33.07 -27.98 -29.92
N LYS A 9 -32.43 -28.90 -30.66
CA LYS A 9 -31.70 -30.04 -30.09
C LYS A 9 -30.57 -29.54 -29.19
N ARG A 10 -30.79 -29.56 -27.87
CA ARG A 10 -29.74 -29.34 -26.86
C ARG A 10 -28.72 -30.47 -26.89
N GLU A 11 -27.53 -30.19 -27.42
CA GLU A 11 -26.37 -31.07 -27.26
C GLU A 11 -26.02 -31.23 -25.77
N LYS A 12 -26.13 -32.46 -25.27
CA LYS A 12 -25.72 -32.82 -23.90
C LYS A 12 -24.20 -32.77 -23.80
N LYS A 13 -23.64 -31.66 -23.28
CA LYS A 13 -22.21 -31.56 -22.94
C LYS A 13 -21.81 -32.71 -21.99
N LYS A 14 -20.89 -33.58 -22.43
CA LYS A 14 -20.28 -34.63 -21.60
C LYS A 14 -19.65 -34.02 -20.35
N LYS A 15 -20.20 -34.32 -19.17
CA LYS A 15 -19.60 -33.95 -17.88
C LYS A 15 -18.25 -34.67 -17.74
N ARG A 16 -17.14 -33.91 -17.73
CA ARG A 16 -15.80 -34.42 -17.38
C ARG A 16 -15.85 -34.96 -15.95
N LYS A 17 -15.53 -36.25 -15.76
CA LYS A 17 -15.36 -36.85 -14.43
C LYS A 17 -14.16 -36.15 -13.76
N ARG A 18 -14.41 -35.38 -12.70
CA ARG A 18 -13.36 -34.80 -11.86
C ARG A 18 -12.80 -35.93 -11.00
N LYS A 19 -11.47 -36.12 -11.01
CA LYS A 19 -10.79 -37.01 -10.07
C LYS A 19 -10.73 -36.29 -8.72
N SER A 20 -11.35 -36.85 -7.69
CA SER A 20 -11.14 -36.42 -6.30
C SER A 20 -9.87 -37.08 -5.79
N ILE A 21 -9.11 -36.34 -4.99
CA ILE A 21 -7.93 -36.84 -4.29
C ILE A 21 -8.20 -36.58 -2.82
N ASP A 22 -8.10 -37.61 -1.99
CA ASP A 22 -8.16 -37.46 -0.55
C ASP A 22 -6.80 -36.99 -0.07
N VAL A 23 -6.78 -35.89 0.67
CA VAL A 23 -5.53 -35.20 1.04
C VAL A 23 -5.47 -35.05 2.55
N LYS A 24 -4.33 -35.41 3.13
CA LYS A 24 -4.05 -35.16 4.55
C LYS A 24 -3.66 -33.69 4.73
N ILE A 25 -4.36 -32.97 5.59
CA ILE A 25 -4.07 -31.55 5.88
C ILE A 25 -3.21 -31.44 7.14
N GLU A 26 -2.06 -30.78 7.02
CA GLU A 26 -1.15 -30.50 8.13
C GLU A 26 -0.96 -28.99 8.28
N MET A 27 -1.32 -28.44 9.44
CA MET A 27 -1.06 -27.04 9.76
C MET A 27 0.28 -26.90 10.49
N ILE A 28 1.20 -26.15 9.89
CA ILE A 28 2.50 -25.84 10.49
C ILE A 28 2.30 -24.69 11.46
N LYS A 29 2.70 -24.90 12.72
CA LYS A 29 2.65 -23.86 13.75
C LYS A 29 3.74 -22.82 13.50
N GLU A 30 3.43 -21.58 13.84
CA GLU A 30 4.41 -20.49 13.83
C GLU A 30 5.55 -20.80 14.80
N ASN A 31 6.77 -20.52 14.34
CA ASN A 31 7.97 -20.68 15.14
C ASN A 31 8.40 -19.27 15.60
N PRO A 32 8.54 -19.00 16.90
CA PRO A 32 8.92 -17.66 17.38
C PRO A 32 10.29 -17.20 16.89
N ASP A 33 11.19 -18.12 16.55
CA ASP A 33 12.55 -17.81 16.11
C ASP A 33 12.65 -17.47 14.60
N LYS A 34 11.56 -17.66 13.86
CA LYS A 34 11.53 -17.45 12.40
C LYS A 34 10.34 -16.59 12.02
N ILE A 35 10.55 -15.70 11.05
CA ILE A 35 9.44 -14.95 10.47
C ILE A 35 8.56 -15.88 9.62
N ALA A 36 7.24 -15.73 9.72
CA ALA A 36 6.32 -16.44 8.84
C ALA A 36 6.54 -15.96 7.38
N PRO A 37 6.13 -16.74 6.38
CA PRO A 37 6.31 -16.33 4.99
C PRO A 37 5.56 -15.01 4.70
N LEU A 38 6.23 -14.13 3.95
CA LEU A 38 5.66 -12.87 3.48
C LEU A 38 5.19 -13.03 2.03
N VAL A 39 4.05 -12.41 1.72
CA VAL A 39 3.49 -12.40 0.37
C VAL A 39 3.37 -10.97 -0.10
N GLY A 40 3.95 -10.66 -1.26
CA GLY A 40 3.80 -9.37 -1.89
C GLY A 40 3.66 -9.50 -3.40
N TYR A 41 3.06 -8.48 -4.02
CA TYR A 41 2.88 -8.41 -5.46
C TYR A 41 3.32 -7.06 -6.01
N PHE A 42 3.76 -7.05 -7.27
CA PHE A 42 4.17 -5.85 -7.98
C PHE A 42 3.03 -5.35 -8.87
N PRO A 43 2.39 -4.21 -8.56
CA PRO A 43 1.33 -3.65 -9.40
C PRO A 43 1.86 -3.15 -10.76
N THR A 44 3.17 -2.92 -10.88
CA THR A 44 3.82 -2.39 -12.08
C THR A 44 4.09 -3.44 -13.17
N GLY A 45 3.62 -4.68 -13.00
CA GLY A 45 3.90 -5.78 -13.92
C GLY A 45 5.37 -6.25 -13.89
N TYR A 46 6.12 -5.90 -12.84
CA TYR A 46 7.49 -6.38 -12.67
C TYR A 46 7.49 -7.88 -12.38
N ASP A 47 8.19 -8.66 -13.22
CA ASP A 47 8.44 -10.08 -12.97
C ASP A 47 9.83 -10.28 -12.33
N PRO A 48 9.92 -10.71 -11.07
CA PRO A 48 11.18 -11.03 -10.41
C PRO A 48 11.88 -12.27 -11.01
N HIS A 49 11.17 -13.14 -11.74
CA HIS A 49 11.75 -14.37 -12.32
C HIS A 49 12.45 -14.14 -13.66
N GLU A 50 12.02 -13.17 -14.47
CA GLU A 50 12.66 -12.86 -15.76
C GLU A 50 14.10 -12.37 -15.58
N LYS A 51 14.44 -11.85 -14.40
CA LYS A 51 15.77 -11.35 -14.08
C LYS A 51 16.56 -12.40 -13.31
N VAL A 52 17.34 -13.18 -14.07
CA VAL A 52 18.29 -14.23 -13.59
C VAL A 52 19.29 -13.75 -12.51
N GLN A 53 19.41 -12.44 -12.28
CA GLN A 53 20.35 -11.86 -11.33
C GLN A 53 19.64 -11.45 -10.04
N GLY A 54 19.54 -12.41 -9.13
CA GLY A 54 18.73 -12.37 -7.90
C GLY A 54 18.62 -11.01 -7.22
N ASP A 55 17.37 -10.63 -6.97
CA ASP A 55 16.99 -9.41 -6.28
C ASP A 55 17.42 -9.45 -4.81
N ASP A 56 17.81 -8.29 -4.26
CA ASP A 56 18.07 -8.14 -2.82
C ASP A 56 16.73 -7.91 -2.11
N VAL A 57 16.26 -8.93 -1.39
CA VAL A 57 15.01 -8.88 -0.62
C VAL A 57 15.34 -8.66 0.85
N LYS A 58 14.86 -7.56 1.41
CA LYS A 58 15.04 -7.19 2.81
C LYS A 58 13.72 -6.96 3.49
N VAL A 59 13.64 -7.37 4.75
CA VAL A 59 12.49 -7.16 5.61
C VAL A 59 12.93 -6.32 6.80
N TYR A 60 12.24 -5.21 7.02
CA TYR A 60 12.45 -4.34 8.17
C TYR A 60 11.24 -4.44 9.10
N ARG A 61 11.50 -4.56 10.40
CA ARG A 61 10.47 -4.66 11.43
C ARG A 61 10.73 -3.64 12.53
N ARG A 62 9.71 -2.85 12.86
CA ARG A 62 9.71 -1.92 14.00
C ARG A 62 8.39 -2.07 14.77
N GLY A 63 8.41 -2.91 15.81
CA GLY A 63 7.21 -3.28 16.55
C GLY A 63 6.23 -4.06 15.68
N ALA A 64 5.02 -3.52 15.51
CA ALA A 64 3.98 -4.06 14.62
C ALA A 64 4.12 -3.60 13.15
N ARG A 65 5.00 -2.63 12.86
CA ARG A 65 5.24 -2.14 11.50
C ARG A 65 6.23 -3.04 10.79
N LEU A 66 5.88 -3.44 9.57
CA LEU A 66 6.69 -4.29 8.71
C LEU A 66 6.80 -3.66 7.32
N GLU A 67 8.02 -3.65 6.81
CA GLU A 67 8.35 -3.17 5.47
C GLU A 67 9.10 -4.25 4.69
N LEU A 68 8.56 -4.62 3.54
CA LEU A 68 9.18 -5.52 2.57
C LEU A 68 9.80 -4.67 1.47
N VAL A 69 11.12 -4.77 1.31
CA VAL A 69 11.89 -4.00 0.33
C VAL A 69 12.54 -4.96 -0.65
N VAL A 70 12.24 -4.80 -1.93
CA VAL A 70 12.85 -5.56 -3.02
C VAL A 70 13.67 -4.60 -3.89
N LYS A 71 14.97 -4.84 -3.96
CA LYS A 71 15.92 -4.05 -4.77
C LYS A 71 16.48 -4.90 -5.90
N PRO A 72 16.02 -4.68 -7.15
CA PRO A 72 16.64 -5.33 -8.30
C PRO A 72 18.03 -4.76 -8.56
N LYS A 73 19.03 -5.63 -8.70
CA LYS A 73 20.46 -5.26 -8.75
C LYS A 73 20.83 -4.27 -9.87
N LYS A 74 20.08 -4.28 -10.98
CA LYS A 74 20.35 -3.44 -12.17
C LYS A 74 19.48 -2.19 -12.26
N SER A 75 18.60 -1.93 -11.30
CA SER A 75 17.69 -0.78 -11.33
C SER A 75 17.95 0.19 -10.20
N LYS A 76 17.73 1.48 -10.46
CA LYS A 76 17.70 2.54 -9.44
C LYS A 76 16.37 2.60 -8.66
N VAL A 77 15.48 1.63 -8.92
CA VAL A 77 14.15 1.53 -8.31
C VAL A 77 14.22 0.51 -7.19
N SER A 78 13.65 0.86 -6.04
CA SER A 78 13.40 -0.06 -4.94
C SER A 78 11.90 -0.19 -4.77
N PHE A 79 11.39 -1.41 -4.75
CA PHE A 79 9.98 -1.66 -4.49
C PHE A 79 9.77 -1.82 -2.99
N VAL A 80 8.82 -1.08 -2.41
CA VAL A 80 8.57 -1.06 -0.97
C VAL A 80 7.10 -1.35 -0.72
N GLY A 81 6.83 -2.39 0.07
CA GLY A 81 5.50 -2.67 0.61
C GLY A 81 5.49 -2.50 2.11
N THR A 82 4.44 -1.86 2.62
CA THR A 82 4.27 -1.57 4.05
C THR A 82 2.97 -2.16 4.56
N ASN A 83 2.91 -2.62 5.81
CA ASN A 83 1.65 -3.08 6.42
C ASN A 83 0.84 -1.97 7.12
N TYR A 84 1.39 -0.76 7.24
CA TYR A 84 0.81 0.35 7.99
C TYR A 84 0.41 1.55 7.12
N SER A 85 0.72 1.53 5.83
CA SER A 85 0.24 2.50 4.85
C SER A 85 -0.31 1.80 3.61
N GLY A 86 -1.19 2.50 2.90
CA GLY A 86 -1.86 1.97 1.71
C GLY A 86 -2.85 0.85 2.01
N GLU A 87 -3.05 -0.04 1.04
CA GLU A 87 -4.06 -1.10 1.07
C GLU A 87 -3.90 -2.09 2.24
N ALA A 88 -2.66 -2.40 2.63
CA ALA A 88 -2.38 -3.34 3.70
C ALA A 88 -2.65 -2.77 5.11
N ALA A 89 -2.81 -1.45 5.26
CA ALA A 89 -3.17 -0.82 6.54
C ALA A 89 -4.64 -1.05 6.93
N THR A 90 -5.50 -1.26 5.94
CA THR A 90 -6.93 -1.48 6.14
C THR A 90 -7.20 -2.76 6.94
N PRO A 91 -8.22 -2.80 7.82
CA PRO A 91 -8.63 -4.04 8.48
C PRO A 91 -9.04 -5.06 7.43
N ILE A 92 -8.27 -6.15 7.30
CA ILE A 92 -8.57 -7.22 6.36
C ILE A 92 -9.40 -8.26 7.12
N THR A 93 -10.62 -8.52 6.65
CA THR A 93 -11.50 -9.57 7.19
C THR A 93 -11.16 -10.96 6.64
N CYS A 94 -10.44 -11.01 5.52
CA CYS A 94 -9.97 -12.24 4.90
C CYS A 94 -8.76 -12.83 5.65
N GLN A 95 -8.68 -14.16 5.70
CA GLN A 95 -7.51 -14.89 6.20
C GLN A 95 -6.81 -15.60 5.04
N TYR A 96 -5.52 -15.34 4.90
CA TYR A 96 -4.68 -15.91 3.87
C TYR A 96 -3.65 -16.86 4.48
N ALA A 97 -3.37 -17.94 3.76
CA ALA A 97 -2.37 -18.93 4.13
C ALA A 97 -1.70 -19.48 2.87
N LEU A 98 -0.45 -19.92 3.00
CA LEU A 98 0.29 -20.59 1.94
C LEU A 98 0.21 -22.10 2.13
N GLY A 99 -0.14 -22.81 1.06
CA GLY A 99 -0.25 -24.26 1.05
C GLY A 99 0.70 -24.88 0.05
N VAL A 100 1.45 -25.90 0.47
CA VAL A 100 2.25 -26.74 -0.43
C VAL A 100 1.63 -28.14 -0.43
N LEU A 101 1.12 -28.56 -1.59
CA LEU A 101 0.57 -29.89 -1.81
C LEU A 101 1.64 -30.80 -2.43
N ASP A 102 2.04 -31.80 -1.66
CA ASP A 102 2.81 -32.91 -2.19
C ASP A 102 1.85 -33.95 -2.79
N LYS A 103 2.01 -34.22 -4.09
CA LYS A 103 1.15 -35.15 -4.84
C LYS A 103 1.52 -36.62 -4.61
N GLU A 104 2.78 -36.90 -4.26
CA GLU A 104 3.24 -38.26 -4.02
C GLU A 104 2.74 -38.76 -2.67
N THR A 105 2.88 -37.92 -1.64
CA THR A 105 2.43 -38.23 -0.28
C THR A 105 0.99 -37.81 0.01
N GLN A 106 0.31 -37.17 -0.96
CA GLN A 106 -1.04 -36.62 -0.82
C GLN A 106 -1.23 -35.79 0.46
N THR A 107 -0.21 -34.99 0.79
CA THR A 107 -0.19 -34.18 2.02
C THR A 107 -0.14 -32.68 1.68
N LEU A 108 -1.11 -31.93 2.20
CA LEU A 108 -1.18 -30.47 2.09
C LEU A 108 -0.67 -29.83 3.37
N LYS A 109 0.49 -29.18 3.28
CA LYS A 109 1.09 -28.41 4.38
C LYS A 109 0.68 -26.95 4.28
N ILE A 110 0.03 -26.43 5.31
CA ILE A 110 -0.49 -25.05 5.37
C ILE A 110 0.31 -24.24 6.39
N VAL A 111 0.79 -23.06 5.98
CA VAL A 111 1.50 -22.08 6.81
C VAL A 111 0.73 -20.76 6.76
N LYS A 112 0.50 -20.12 7.91
CA LYS A 112 -0.07 -18.77 7.96
C LYS A 112 0.94 -17.75 7.44
N ILE A 113 0.45 -16.70 6.77
CA ILE A 113 1.33 -15.62 6.32
C ILE A 113 1.55 -14.60 7.43
N GLU A 114 2.71 -13.95 7.42
CA GLU A 114 3.07 -12.95 8.42
C GLU A 114 2.04 -11.81 8.46
N SER A 115 1.58 -11.48 9.68
CA SER A 115 0.56 -10.45 9.93
C SER A 115 -0.79 -10.64 9.21
N ASN A 116 -1.02 -11.77 8.52
CA ASN A 116 -2.17 -11.96 7.63
C ASN A 116 -2.31 -10.82 6.60
N LYS A 117 -1.20 -10.26 6.12
CA LYS A 117 -1.18 -9.13 5.17
C LYS A 117 -0.49 -9.52 3.86
N ILE A 118 -1.05 -9.04 2.76
CA ILE A 118 -0.43 -9.09 1.44
C ILE A 118 0.14 -7.71 1.14
N PHE A 119 1.43 -7.65 0.83
CA PHE A 119 2.16 -6.42 0.60
C PHE A 119 2.04 -5.99 -0.86
N ARG A 120 1.37 -4.87 -1.12
CA ARG A 120 1.44 -4.19 -2.40
C ARG A 120 2.77 -3.44 -2.48
N LEU A 121 3.61 -3.79 -3.45
CA LEU A 121 4.96 -3.27 -3.57
C LEU A 121 4.99 -2.03 -4.46
N GLU A 122 5.16 -0.84 -3.87
CA GLU A 122 5.19 0.42 -4.62
C GLU A 122 6.62 0.76 -5.08
N PRO A 123 6.81 1.19 -6.35
CA PRO A 123 8.13 1.58 -6.85
C PRO A 123 8.57 2.91 -6.23
N LYS A 124 9.70 2.91 -5.52
CA LYS A 124 10.41 4.11 -5.05
C LYS A 124 11.68 4.33 -5.83
N PHE A 125 11.92 5.56 -6.29
CA PHE A 125 13.13 5.94 -7.01
C PHE A 125 14.11 6.60 -6.04
N ALA A 126 15.37 6.16 -6.05
CA ALA A 126 16.42 6.82 -5.29
C ALA A 126 16.55 8.29 -5.74
N GLY A 127 16.24 9.23 -4.85
CA GLY A 127 16.29 10.68 -5.10
C GLY A 127 14.94 11.39 -5.18
N LYS A 128 13.82 10.66 -5.11
CA LYS A 128 12.48 11.21 -4.87
C LYS A 128 11.84 10.48 -3.70
N ASP A 129 12.43 10.61 -2.52
CA ASP A 129 11.59 10.45 -1.34
C ASP A 129 10.73 11.70 -1.28
N GLU A 130 9.44 11.52 -1.56
CA GLU A 130 8.43 12.32 -0.89
C GLU A 130 8.76 12.25 0.60
N THR A 131 9.27 13.37 1.10
CA THR A 131 9.23 13.70 2.52
C THR A 131 7.81 13.38 2.96
N SER A 132 7.59 12.23 3.61
CA SER A 132 6.40 12.12 4.43
C SER A 132 6.60 13.20 5.48
N GLU A 133 5.77 14.25 5.40
CA GLU A 133 5.76 15.38 6.33
C GLU A 133 5.58 14.93 7.80
N GLU A 134 5.36 13.63 8.04
CA GLU A 134 5.12 13.02 9.33
C GLU A 134 6.39 12.74 10.15
N SER A 135 7.60 13.03 9.64
CA SER A 135 8.85 12.74 10.39
C SER A 135 9.84 13.90 10.55
N LYS A 136 9.44 15.13 10.19
CA LYS A 136 10.12 16.34 10.65
C LYS A 136 9.23 17.13 11.60
N ILE A 137 9.10 16.63 12.83
CA ILE A 137 8.80 17.52 13.95
C ILE A 137 10.11 18.25 14.27
N GLU A 138 10.53 19.15 13.39
CA GLU A 138 11.40 20.25 13.80
C GLU A 138 10.57 21.09 14.78
N PRO A 139 11.08 21.47 15.96
CA PRO A 139 10.36 22.35 16.86
C PRO A 139 10.20 23.71 16.16
N LEU A 140 9.06 23.89 15.50
CA LEU A 140 8.68 25.16 14.90
C LEU A 140 8.63 26.20 16.01
N THR A 141 9.32 27.32 15.81
CA THR A 141 9.22 28.44 16.72
C THR A 141 7.77 28.95 16.75
N THR A 142 7.38 29.64 17.82
CA THR A 142 6.02 30.19 17.95
C THR A 142 5.65 31.15 16.80
N GLU A 143 6.64 31.73 16.14
CA GLU A 143 6.46 32.64 15.01
C GLU A 143 6.15 31.87 13.71
N ASP A 144 6.85 30.76 13.46
CA ASP A 144 6.64 29.95 12.25
C ASP A 144 5.27 29.27 12.24
N THR A 145 4.77 28.86 13.42
CA THR A 145 3.42 28.29 13.56
C THR A 145 2.34 29.33 13.27
N TYR A 146 2.54 30.57 13.69
CA TYR A 146 1.59 31.67 13.47
C TYR A 146 1.57 32.10 12.01
N ALA A 147 2.73 32.12 11.33
CA ALA A 147 2.83 32.38 9.90
C ALA A 147 2.05 31.33 9.09
N LYS A 148 2.28 30.04 9.35
CA LYS A 148 1.56 28.95 8.68
C LYS A 148 0.05 29.00 8.94
N MET A 149 -0.38 29.33 10.16
CA MET A 149 -1.82 29.51 10.47
C MET A 149 -2.45 30.69 9.73
N ARG A 150 -1.72 31.80 9.54
CA ARG A 150 -2.19 32.92 8.72
C ARG A 150 -2.35 32.50 7.26
N ASP A 151 -1.36 31.84 6.68
CA ASP A 151 -1.40 31.39 5.29
C ASP A 151 -2.58 30.42 5.04
N LEU A 152 -2.84 29.49 5.97
CA LEU A 152 -4.00 28.61 5.94
C LEU A 152 -5.33 29.38 5.99
N THR A 153 -5.40 30.41 6.84
CA THR A 153 -6.60 31.26 6.97
C THR A 153 -6.81 32.14 5.73
N ASP A 154 -5.73 32.59 5.10
CA ASP A 154 -5.78 33.38 3.88
C ASP A 154 -6.13 32.52 2.66
N ALA A 155 -5.71 31.26 2.61
CA ALA A 155 -6.07 30.32 1.55
C ALA A 155 -7.52 29.80 1.70
N PHE A 156 -7.86 29.26 2.88
CA PHE A 156 -9.08 28.48 3.09
C PHE A 156 -10.09 29.11 4.07
N GLY A 157 -9.75 30.23 4.70
CA GLY A 157 -10.62 30.89 5.68
C GLY A 157 -11.83 31.59 5.05
N THR A 158 -12.86 31.79 5.88
CA THR A 158 -14.05 32.56 5.48
C THR A 158 -13.73 34.05 5.33
N LYS A 159 -14.51 34.80 4.53
CA LYS A 159 -14.32 36.25 4.33
C LYS A 159 -14.30 37.04 5.66
N LYS A 160 -14.97 36.56 6.71
CA LYS A 160 -14.94 37.17 8.05
C LYS A 160 -13.62 36.90 8.79
N ALA A 161 -13.04 35.71 8.63
CA ALA A 161 -11.76 35.35 9.25
C ALA A 161 -10.59 36.13 8.63
N LYS A 162 -10.56 36.26 7.30
CA LYS A 162 -9.54 37.05 6.56
C LYS A 162 -9.54 38.54 6.88
N ARG A 163 -10.62 39.08 7.48
CA ARG A 163 -10.72 40.49 7.90
C ARG A 163 -10.20 40.75 9.31
N LYS A 164 -10.10 39.71 10.14
CA LYS A 164 -9.60 39.82 11.51
C LYS A 164 -8.07 39.72 11.59
N THR A 165 -7.41 39.28 10.52
CA THR A 165 -5.96 39.31 10.40
C THR A 165 -5.51 40.75 10.11
N PRO A 166 -4.65 41.36 10.93
CA PRO A 166 -4.20 42.73 10.71
C PRO A 166 -3.29 42.79 9.48
N ASN A 167 -3.74 43.52 8.46
CA ASN A 167 -3.00 43.73 7.21
C ASN A 167 -1.95 44.85 7.40
N PRO A 168 -0.63 44.58 7.33
CA PRO A 168 0.39 45.62 7.54
C PRO A 168 0.44 46.66 6.40
N LYS A 169 -0.19 46.41 5.25
CA LYS A 169 -0.17 47.33 4.08
C LYS A 169 -1.17 48.50 4.15
N LEU A 170 -1.97 48.62 5.21
CA LEU A 170 -2.94 49.71 5.36
C LEU A 170 -2.48 50.87 6.26
N ASN A 171 -1.33 50.77 6.94
CA ASN A 171 -0.93 51.77 7.94
C ASN A 171 0.17 52.76 7.53
N VAL A 172 0.51 52.87 6.25
CA VAL A 172 1.58 53.79 5.77
C VAL A 172 1.03 55.12 5.19
N LYS A 173 -0.29 55.32 5.10
CA LYS A 173 -0.87 56.54 4.49
C LYS A 173 -1.34 57.62 5.47
N ALA A 174 -0.99 57.55 6.75
CA ALA A 174 -1.38 58.54 7.75
C ALA A 174 -0.19 59.24 8.43
N SER A 175 0.79 59.73 7.67
CA SER A 175 1.76 60.72 8.16
C SER A 175 2.44 61.49 7.02
N ALA A 176 1.67 62.29 6.29
CA ALA A 176 2.25 63.36 5.47
C ALA A 176 1.33 64.58 5.51
N LYS A 177 1.51 65.44 6.53
CA LYS A 177 1.05 66.83 6.47
C LYS A 177 2.19 67.66 5.86
N PRO A 178 1.95 68.47 4.82
CA PRO A 178 2.94 69.43 4.37
C PRO A 178 3.03 70.60 5.37
N LYS A 179 4.26 70.94 5.75
CA LYS A 179 4.63 72.23 6.33
C LYS A 179 4.91 73.17 5.14
N VAL A 180 4.15 74.25 5.01
CA VAL A 180 4.54 75.68 5.10
C VAL A 180 3.26 76.49 4.96
#